data_AF-A0A0C9V371-F1
#
_entry.id   AF-A0A0C9V371-F1
#
_cell.length_a   1.000
_cell.length_b   1.000
_cell.length_c   1.000
_cell.angle_alpha   90.00
_cell.angle_beta   90.00
_cell.angle_gamma   90.00
#
_symmetry.space_group_name_H-M   'P 1'
#
loop_
_entity.id
_entity.type
_entity.pdbx_description
1 polymer ?
#
loop_
_entity_poly.entity_id
_entity_poly.type
_entity_poly.pdbx_seq_one_letter_code
_entity_poly.pdbx_strand_id
1 'polypeptide(L)'
;MVGRGLTTFTCTKELAQGVLDAVEAHWQIYEQAKILHRDISAGNIMLADEGRGVLVDWDLSNSRDHPTTRRERAVSPSLKDS
;
A
#
# COMPACT_ATOMS: atom_id res chain seq x y z
N MET A 1 13.89 -7.73 0.42
CA MET A 1 14.07 -6.55 -0.46
C MET A 1 14.73 -5.48 0.38
N VAL A 2 15.89 -4.95 -0.03
CA VAL A 2 16.52 -3.80 0.63
C VAL A 2 16.26 -2.60 -0.27
N GLY A 3 15.20 -1.86 -0.01
CA GLY A 3 14.91 -0.59 -0.66
C GLY A 3 14.99 0.55 0.35
N ARG A 4 15.05 1.79 -0.14
CA ARG A 4 15.03 2.99 0.69
C ARG A 4 13.69 3.72 0.54
N GLY A 5 13.28 4.48 1.57
CA GLY A 5 12.01 5.20 1.51
C GLY A 5 11.99 6.24 0.38
N LEU A 6 10.80 6.47 -0.21
CA LEU A 6 10.62 7.44 -1.29
C LEU A 6 11.22 8.80 -0.95
N THR A 7 11.07 9.25 0.30
CA THR A 7 11.56 10.55 0.81
C THR A 7 13.09 10.73 0.75
N THR A 8 13.84 9.67 0.48
CA THR A 8 15.31 9.74 0.36
C THR A 8 15.78 10.08 -1.05
N PHE A 9 14.87 10.28 -2.01
CA PHE A 9 15.17 10.63 -3.41
C PHE A 9 16.26 11.71 -3.54
N THR A 10 17.09 11.59 -4.57
CA THR A 10 18.22 12.51 -4.84
C THR A 10 17.88 13.60 -5.84
N CYS A 11 16.85 13.38 -6.66
CA CYS A 11 16.36 14.36 -7.62
C CYS A 11 14.87 14.17 -7.91
N THR A 12 14.22 15.22 -8.43
CA THR A 12 12.79 15.19 -8.79
C THR A 12 12.46 14.10 -9.80
N LYS A 13 13.39 13.76 -10.70
CA LYS A 13 13.21 12.67 -11.66
C LYS A 13 13.05 11.32 -10.94
N GLU A 14 13.88 11.05 -9.94
CA GLU A 14 13.81 9.80 -9.16
C GLU A 14 12.51 9.74 -8.34
N LEU A 15 12.10 10.86 -7.72
CA LEU A 15 10.81 10.96 -7.04
C LEU A 15 9.64 10.67 -7.99
N ALA A 16 9.62 11.32 -9.15
CA ALA A 16 8.55 11.16 -10.14
C ALA A 16 8.51 9.73 -10.68
N GLN A 17 9.65 9.12 -10.96
CA GLN A 17 9.74 7.73 -11.42
C GLN A 17 9.24 6.76 -10.35
N GLY A 18 9.65 6.95 -9.09
CA GLY A 18 9.21 6.11 -7.99
C GLY A 18 7.69 6.14 -7.78
N VAL A 19 7.09 7.33 -7.85
CA VAL A 19 5.62 7.48 -7.77
C VAL A 19 4.93 6.87 -8.98
N LEU A 20 5.45 7.09 -10.20
CA LEU A 20 4.89 6.52 -11.42
C LEU A 20 4.87 4.99 -11.35
N ASP A 21 6.00 4.36 -11.03
CA ASP A 21 6.12 2.91 -10.95
C ASP A 21 5.15 2.32 -9.90
N ALA A 22 5.00 2.98 -8.75
CA ALA A 22 4.08 2.55 -7.71
C ALA A 22 2.61 2.61 -8.17
N VAL A 23 2.22 3.67 -8.89
CA VAL A 23 0.87 3.81 -9.44
C VAL A 23 0.63 2.81 -10.57
N GLU A 24 1.61 2.55 -11.42
CA GLU A 24 1.52 1.52 -12.47
C GLU A 24 1.37 0.11 -11.88
N ALA A 25 2.16 -0.22 -10.86
CA ALA A 25 2.05 -1.51 -10.15
C ALA A 25 0.66 -1.68 -9.52
N HIS A 26 0.14 -0.63 -8.87
CA HIS A 26 -1.23 -0.62 -8.37
C HIS A 26 -2.25 -0.85 -9.50
N TRP A 27 -2.11 -0.13 -10.61
CA TRP A 27 -3.03 -0.23 -11.75
C TRP A 27 -3.07 -1.64 -12.34
N GLN A 28 -1.91 -2.29 -12.48
CA GLN A 28 -1.82 -3.66 -12.97
C GLN A 28 -2.57 -4.64 -12.06
N ILE A 29 -2.36 -4.54 -10.74
CA ILE A 29 -3.04 -5.40 -9.75
C ILE A 29 -4.54 -5.10 -9.71
N TYR A 30 -4.92 -3.82 -9.81
CA TYR A 30 -6.31 -3.41 -9.89
C TYR A 30 -7.00 -4.03 -11.11
N GLU A 31 -6.38 -3.98 -12.29
CA GLU A 31 -6.99 -4.53 -13.50
C GLU A 31 -7.09 -6.06 -13.45
N GLN A 32 -6.05 -6.74 -12.98
CA GLN A 32 -5.97 -8.20 -13.01
C GLN A 32 -6.72 -8.88 -11.87
N ALA A 33 -6.63 -8.35 -10.65
CA ALA A 33 -7.15 -8.97 -9.44
C ALA A 33 -8.31 -8.20 -8.79
N LYS A 34 -8.66 -7.01 -9.31
CA LYS A 34 -9.67 -6.11 -8.74
C LYS A 34 -9.36 -5.76 -7.28
N ILE A 35 -8.07 -5.65 -6.93
CA ILE A 35 -7.61 -5.26 -5.59
C ILE A 35 -7.26 -3.77 -5.58
N LEU A 36 -7.76 -3.05 -4.57
CA LEU A 36 -7.40 -1.67 -4.28
C LEU A 36 -6.40 -1.63 -3.12
N HIS A 37 -5.29 -0.90 -3.27
CA HIS A 37 -4.28 -0.74 -2.19
C HIS A 37 -4.80 0.07 -1.00
N ARG A 38 -5.52 1.15 -1.30
CA ARG A 38 -6.13 2.10 -0.35
C ARG A 38 -5.19 3.00 0.46
N ASP A 39 -3.88 2.74 0.44
CA ASP A 39 -2.87 3.65 1.02
C ASP A 39 -1.66 3.84 0.11
N ILE A 40 -1.80 4.71 -0.90
CA ILE A 40 -0.71 5.10 -1.80
C ILE A 40 -0.09 6.38 -1.23
N SER A 41 0.74 6.23 -0.20
CA SER A 41 1.45 7.31 0.47
C SER A 41 2.97 7.14 0.35
N ALA A 42 3.73 8.20 0.62
CA ALA A 42 5.19 8.17 0.54
C ALA A 42 5.83 7.15 1.50
N GLY A 43 5.13 6.75 2.57
CA GLY A 43 5.58 5.71 3.49
C GLY A 43 5.51 4.30 2.91
N ASN A 44 4.62 4.10 1.92
CA ASN A 44 4.36 2.80 1.29
C ASN A 44 4.97 2.68 -0.11
N ILE A 45 5.76 3.67 -0.53
CA ILE A 45 6.52 3.63 -1.78
C ILE A 45 8.00 3.51 -1.41
N MET A 46 8.63 2.45 -1.89
CA MET A 46 10.06 2.23 -1.74
C MET A 46 10.78 2.46 -3.07
N LEU A 47 11.95 3.07 -3.00
CA LEU A 47 12.90 3.11 -4.11
C LEU A 47 13.78 1.86 -4.03
N ALA A 48 13.64 0.99 -5.02
CA ALA A 48 14.51 -0.16 -5.25
C ALA A 48 15.73 0.25 -6.08
N ASP A 49 16.50 -0.75 -6.52
CA ASP A 49 17.66 -0.53 -7.38
C ASP A 49 17.30 0.31 -8.61
N GLU A 50 18.26 1.12 -9.06
CA GLU A 50 18.12 2.03 -10.21
C GLU A 50 17.04 3.12 -10.07
N GLY A 51 16.54 3.36 -8.85
CA GLY A 51 15.54 4.39 -8.58
C GLY A 51 14.12 4.01 -9.02
N ARG A 52 13.86 2.70 -9.21
CA ARG A 52 12.52 2.17 -9.51
C ARG A 52 11.64 2.19 -8.27
N GLY A 53 10.38 2.56 -8.44
CA GLY A 53 9.38 2.54 -7.37
C GLY A 53 8.75 1.18 -7.17
N VAL A 54 8.53 0.81 -5.91
CA VAL A 54 7.80 -0.38 -5.51
C VAL A 54 6.73 0.03 -4.49
N LEU A 55 5.48 -0.34 -4.77
CA LEU A 55 4.37 -0.17 -3.83
C LEU A 55 4.33 -1.36 -2.85
N VAL A 56 4.41 -1.06 -1.55
CA VAL A 56 4.43 -2.03 -0.45
C VAL A 56 3.29 -1.78 0.53
N ASP A 57 3.14 -2.66 1.52
CA ASP A 57 2.13 -2.60 2.59
C ASP A 57 0.68 -2.70 2.08
N TRP A 58 0.33 -3.91 1.64
CA TRP A 58 -0.99 -4.25 1.12
C TRP A 58 -1.99 -4.65 2.22
N ASP A 59 -1.69 -4.42 3.50
CA ASP A 59 -2.54 -4.88 4.61
C ASP A 59 -3.90 -4.16 4.66
N LEU A 60 -3.97 -2.93 4.13
CA LEU A 60 -5.22 -2.18 3.98
C LEU A 60 -5.98 -2.51 2.69
N SER A 61 -5.41 -3.36 1.84
CA SER A 61 -5.97 -3.66 0.53
C SER A 61 -7.31 -4.40 0.63
N ASN A 62 -8.14 -4.23 -0.40
CA ASN A 62 -9.44 -4.90 -0.45
C ASN A 62 -9.83 -5.25 -1.88
N SER A 63 -10.59 -6.32 -2.05
CA SER A 63 -11.25 -6.58 -3.32
C SER A 63 -12.30 -5.50 -3.57
N ARG A 64 -12.27 -4.90 -4.76
CA ARG A 64 -13.24 -3.93 -5.23
C ARG A 64 -14.63 -4.57 -5.35
N ASP A 65 -14.67 -5.83 -5.79
CA ASP A 65 -15.91 -6.52 -6.09
C ASP A 65 -16.47 -7.26 -4.86
N HIS A 66 -15.62 -7.51 -3.86
CA HIS A 66 -16.04 -7.99 -2.55
C HIS A 66 -15.36 -7.20 -1.43
N PRO A 67 -15.83 -5.97 -1.14
CA PRO A 67 -15.26 -5.18 -0.07
C PRO A 67 -15.48 -5.93 1.25
N THR A 68 -14.40 -6.49 1.80
CA THR A 68 -14.42 -7.06 3.14
C THR A 68 -14.91 -5.99 4.10
N THR A 69 -16.02 -6.26 4.78
CA THR A 69 -16.46 -5.47 5.92
C THR A 69 -15.35 -5.58 6.96
N ARG A 70 -14.71 -4.45 7.23
CA ARG A 70 -13.72 -4.22 8.30
C ARG A 70 -14.05 -5.14 9.48
N ARG A 71 -13.11 -6.01 9.88
CA ARG A 71 -13.24 -6.76 11.14
C ARG A 71 -13.66 -5.78 12.22
N GLU A 72 -14.88 -5.96 12.70
CA GLU A 72 -15.35 -5.32 13.92
C GLU A 72 -14.24 -5.54 14.94
N ARG A 73 -13.75 -4.44 15.49
CA ARG A 73 -13.02 -4.49 16.74
C ARG A 73 -14.04 -5.04 17.74
N ALA A 74 -14.10 -6.38 17.83
CA ALA A 74 -14.97 -7.07 18.76
C ALA A 74 -14.61 -6.52 20.13
N VAL A 75 -15.49 -5.67 20.64
CA VAL A 75 -15.50 -5.33 22.05
C VAL A 75 -15.84 -6.64 22.72
N SER A 76 -14.85 -7.30 23.30
CA SER A 76 -15.06 -8.44 24.17
C SER A 76 -16.11 -8.04 25.21
N PRO A 77 -17.19 -8.82 25.43
CA PRO A 77 -18.09 -8.54 26.52
C PRO A 77 -17.29 -8.68 27.81
N SER A 78 -17.22 -7.59 28.57
CA SER A 78 -16.63 -7.58 29.91
C SER A 78 -17.46 -8.52 30.79
N LEU A 79 -16.88 -9.65 31.18
CA LEU A 79 -17.38 -10.51 32.23
C LEU A 79 -17.29 -9.77 33.56
N LYS A 80 -18.34 -9.05 33.94
CA LYS A 80 -18.63 -8.43 35.25
C LYS A 80 -20.15 -8.19 35.25
N ASP A 81 -21.00 -8.73 36.13
CA ASP A 81 -20.84 -8.97 37.55
C ASP A 81 -21.85 -10.02 38.06
N SER A 82 -21.43 -10.70 39.13
CA SER A 82 -22.17 -11.34 40.25
C SER A 82 -23.14 -12.49 40.01
#